data_AF-A0A7V8JN35-F1
#
_entry.id   AF-A0A7V8JN35-F1
#
_cell.length_a   1.000
_cell.length_b   1.000
_cell.length_c   1.000
_cell.angle_alpha   90.00
_cell.angle_beta   90.00
_cell.angle_gamma   90.00
#
_symmetry.space_group_name_H-M   'P 1'
#
loop_
_entity.id
_entity.type
_entity.pdbx_description
1 polymer ?
#
loop_
_entity_poly.entity_id
_entity_poly.type
_entity_poly.pdbx_seq_one_letter_code
_entity_poly.pdbx_strand_id
1 'polypeptide(L)'
;MFASSPSLVWQDFVLLKQEQHLHATDPGVAARVFVDQGGLESDDGRLAALDAAVKGHHYPSLQWHSQRTEGQTHQTIAFRDAIDALYAIYGPVLRQAPAQELAGLAGRYRRPDGRTFELRTDDGRLRMVGFDGAPDEAVELLSAQNDAWFERYVWTRVKVLRAQGVMTGLDISLEDTPGPNGARQDHHVTAQRLPAAG
;
A
#
# COMPACT_ATOMS: atom_id res chain seq x y z
N MET A 1 0.59 0.83 16.36
CA MET A 1 -0.33 1.82 16.96
C MET A 1 -1.12 2.49 15.85
N PHE A 2 -2.44 2.56 16.00
CA PHE A 2 -3.30 3.34 15.14
C PHE A 2 -3.82 4.54 15.94
N ALA A 3 -3.56 5.75 15.47
CA ALA A 3 -4.10 6.99 16.04
C ALA A 3 -4.96 7.69 14.99
N SER A 4 -6.28 7.50 15.07
CA SER A 4 -7.18 8.14 14.12
C SER A 4 -7.54 9.55 14.57
N SER A 5 -7.34 10.52 13.67
CA SER A 5 -7.63 11.94 13.88
C SER A 5 -7.24 12.45 15.26
N PRO A 6 -5.95 12.30 15.65
CA PRO A 6 -5.52 12.71 16.97
C PRO A 6 -5.76 14.22 17.15
N SER A 7 -6.15 14.62 18.35
CA SER A 7 -6.33 16.03 18.68
C SER A 7 -4.97 16.74 18.78
N LEU A 8 -4.37 17.07 17.64
CA LEU A 8 -3.06 17.76 17.54
C LEU A 8 -3.08 19.18 18.15
N VAL A 9 -4.28 19.73 18.39
CA VAL A 9 -4.53 21.00 19.08
C VAL A 9 -4.27 20.96 20.59
N TRP A 10 -4.26 19.76 21.18
CA TRP A 10 -4.36 19.62 22.61
C TRP A 10 -3.06 20.06 23.31
N GLN A 11 -3.22 20.82 24.40
CA GLN A 11 -2.14 21.31 25.27
C GLN A 11 -0.94 21.94 24.53
N ASP A 12 -1.20 22.92 23.66
CA ASP A 12 -0.16 23.70 22.98
C ASP A 12 0.90 22.81 22.31
N PHE A 13 0.46 21.97 21.37
CA PHE A 13 1.35 21.14 20.56
C PHE A 13 2.13 20.09 21.37
N VAL A 14 1.51 19.52 22.40
CA VAL A 14 2.16 18.54 23.26
C VAL A 14 2.79 17.39 22.45
N LEU A 15 2.15 16.94 21.37
CA LEU A 15 2.68 15.86 20.54
C LEU A 15 3.99 16.23 19.81
N LEU A 16 4.15 17.47 19.34
CA LEU A 16 5.41 17.93 18.75
C LEU A 16 6.51 18.08 19.82
N LYS A 17 6.16 18.57 21.01
CA LYS A 17 7.11 18.63 22.14
C LYS A 17 7.54 17.24 22.62
N GLN A 18 6.60 16.30 22.65
CA GLN A 18 6.85 14.91 23.03
C GLN A 18 7.68 14.18 21.97
N GLU A 19 7.51 14.50 20.69
CA GLU A 19 8.37 13.96 19.63
C GLU A 19 9.84 14.36 19.84
N GLN A 20 10.11 15.64 20.10
CA GLN A 20 11.48 16.10 20.41
C GLN A 20 12.05 15.43 21.67
N HIS A 21 11.21 15.24 22.70
CA HIS A 21 11.60 14.53 23.90
C HIS A 21 11.89 13.04 23.64
N LEU A 22 11.07 12.40 22.82
CA LEU A 22 11.27 11.01 22.39
C LEU A 22 12.59 10.88 21.65
N HIS A 23 12.90 11.77 20.71
CA HIS A 23 14.19 11.77 20.03
C HIS A 23 15.37 11.85 21.00
N ALA A 24 15.27 12.73 22.00
CA ALA A 24 16.33 12.95 22.98
C ALA A 24 16.51 11.78 23.96
N THR A 25 15.46 10.99 24.22
CA THR A 25 15.45 9.97 25.28
C THR A 25 15.45 8.53 24.77
N ASP A 26 14.87 8.29 23.61
CA ASP A 26 14.81 6.99 22.95
C ASP A 26 14.94 7.12 21.41
N PRO A 27 16.14 7.46 20.91
CA PRO A 27 16.38 7.52 19.47
C PRO A 27 16.27 6.13 18.78
N GLY A 28 16.23 5.05 19.57
CA GLY A 28 16.11 3.67 19.11
C GLY A 28 14.67 3.16 19.04
N VAL A 29 13.67 4.01 19.25
CA VAL A 29 12.25 3.63 19.34
C VAL A 29 11.85 2.70 18.19
N ALA A 30 11.39 1.50 18.56
CA ALA A 30 10.96 0.47 17.63
C ALA A 30 9.44 0.36 17.67
N ALA A 31 8.77 1.02 16.73
CA ALA A 31 7.32 1.03 16.66
C ALA A 31 6.83 1.12 15.22
N ARG A 32 5.57 0.72 15.01
CA ARG A 32 4.83 0.97 13.77
C ARG A 32 3.63 1.83 14.10
N VAL A 33 3.55 3.00 13.51
CA VAL A 33 2.53 4.01 13.80
C VAL A 33 1.83 4.40 12.51
N PHE A 34 0.51 4.37 12.54
CA PHE A 34 -0.35 4.90 11.51
C PHE A 34 -1.21 6.02 12.10
N VAL A 35 -1.18 7.18 11.47
CA VAL A 35 -1.97 8.35 11.85
C VAL A 35 -2.78 8.82 10.65
N ASP A 36 -4.08 9.00 10.85
CA ASP A 36 -4.95 9.57 9.83
C ASP A 36 -5.54 10.91 10.25
N GLN A 37 -6.06 11.64 9.26
CA GLN A 37 -6.91 12.80 9.45
C GLN A 37 -7.90 12.90 8.29
N GLY A 38 -9.16 13.21 8.58
CA GLY A 38 -10.17 13.48 7.59
C GLY A 38 -9.92 14.80 6.84
N GLY A 39 -10.07 14.76 5.52
CA GLY A 39 -9.90 15.91 4.63
C GLY A 39 -10.92 17.03 4.85
N LEU A 40 -12.07 16.73 5.45
CA LEU A 40 -13.09 17.71 5.83
C LEU A 40 -12.89 18.29 7.23
N GLU A 41 -11.88 17.84 7.98
CA GLU A 41 -11.52 18.43 9.27
C GLU A 41 -10.77 19.75 9.08
N SER A 42 -10.79 20.60 10.11
CA SER A 42 -9.94 21.78 10.15
C SER A 42 -8.48 21.39 9.95
N ASP A 43 -7.85 21.93 8.91
CA ASP A 43 -6.43 21.76 8.65
C ASP A 43 -5.69 23.06 8.96
N ASP A 44 -4.70 22.96 9.83
CA ASP A 44 -3.74 24.02 10.08
C ASP A 44 -2.30 23.54 9.93
N GLY A 45 -2.10 22.42 9.22
CA GLY A 45 -0.79 21.89 8.83
C GLY A 45 -0.07 21.13 9.94
N ARG A 46 -0.65 20.97 11.13
CA ARG A 46 0.02 20.31 12.27
C ARG A 46 0.36 18.84 12.02
N LEU A 47 -0.51 18.09 11.32
CA LEU A 47 -0.20 16.70 10.98
C LEU A 47 1.03 16.63 10.07
N ALA A 48 1.10 17.52 9.07
CA ALA A 48 2.24 17.63 8.18
C ALA A 48 3.52 18.05 8.92
N ALA A 49 3.42 18.96 9.91
CA ALA A 49 4.55 19.35 10.74
C ALA A 49 5.08 18.19 11.61
N LEU A 50 4.19 17.40 12.21
CA LEU A 50 4.57 16.21 12.97
C LEU A 50 5.20 15.15 12.08
N ASP A 51 4.62 14.91 10.89
CA ASP A 51 5.18 13.99 9.89
C ASP A 51 6.60 14.39 9.48
N ALA A 52 6.81 15.68 9.20
CA ALA A 52 8.12 16.21 8.84
C ALA A 52 9.14 16.07 9.96
N ALA A 53 8.75 16.33 11.22
CA ALA A 53 9.61 16.16 12.39
C ALA A 53 10.04 14.70 12.55
N VAL A 54 9.08 13.77 12.62
CA VAL A 54 9.36 12.34 12.81
C VAL A 54 10.25 11.79 11.69
N LYS A 55 9.97 12.14 10.43
CA LYS A 55 10.77 11.71 9.28
C LYS A 55 12.17 12.34 9.27
N GLY A 56 12.30 13.60 9.70
CA GLY A 56 13.56 14.32 9.76
C GLY A 56 14.55 13.77 10.80
N HIS A 57 14.04 13.13 11.85
CA HIS A 57 14.87 12.51 12.89
C HIS A 57 15.44 11.14 12.52
N HIS A 58 14.99 10.51 11.43
CA HIS A 58 15.53 9.25 10.91
C HIS A 58 15.63 8.11 11.95
N TYR A 59 14.57 7.93 12.76
CA TYR A 59 14.48 6.83 13.70
C TYR A 59 14.69 5.47 12.99
N PRO A 60 15.73 4.68 13.35
CA PRO A 60 16.10 3.48 12.58
C PRO A 60 15.03 2.39 12.55
N SER A 61 14.24 2.29 13.62
CA SER A 61 13.29 1.20 13.86
C SER A 61 11.83 1.65 13.88
N LEU A 62 11.58 2.95 13.66
CA LEU A 62 10.22 3.50 13.62
C LEU A 62 9.69 3.46 12.19
N GLN A 63 8.50 2.90 12.03
CA GLN A 63 7.75 2.94 10.77
C GLN A 63 6.58 3.88 10.96
N TRP A 64 6.71 5.07 10.41
CA TRP A 64 5.73 6.13 10.52
C TRP A 64 4.93 6.29 9.23
N HIS A 65 3.62 6.17 9.33
CA HIS A 65 2.68 6.49 8.26
C HIS A 65 1.74 7.58 8.75
N SER A 66 1.65 8.66 7.99
CA SER A 66 0.62 9.67 8.16
C SER A 66 -0.11 9.88 6.83
N GLN A 67 -1.43 10.09 6.89
CA GLN A 67 -2.20 10.46 5.71
C GLN A 67 -3.36 11.37 6.05
N ARG A 68 -3.74 12.19 5.08
CA ARG A 68 -4.98 12.97 5.10
C ARG A 68 -5.88 12.45 3.98
N THR A 69 -7.11 12.08 4.31
CA THR A 69 -8.01 11.38 3.37
C THR A 69 -9.16 12.30 2.97
N GLU A 70 -9.18 12.71 1.70
CA GLU A 70 -10.20 13.61 1.14
C GLU A 70 -11.63 13.09 1.32
N GLY A 71 -12.57 14.02 1.56
CA GLY A 71 -13.99 13.71 1.74
C GLY A 71 -14.37 13.00 3.04
N GLN A 72 -13.41 12.75 3.94
CA GLN A 72 -13.65 12.14 5.25
C GLN A 72 -13.75 13.19 6.35
N THR A 73 -14.62 12.93 7.33
CA THR A 73 -14.79 13.73 8.55
C THR A 73 -14.03 13.09 9.71
N HIS A 74 -13.91 13.83 10.82
CA HIS A 74 -13.40 13.32 12.10
C HIS A 74 -14.07 12.01 12.57
N GLN A 75 -15.36 11.82 12.24
CA GLN A 75 -16.12 10.65 12.68
C GLN A 75 -16.00 9.46 11.72
N THR A 76 -15.74 9.70 10.44
CA THR A 76 -15.79 8.65 9.40
C THR A 76 -14.42 8.09 9.05
N ILE A 77 -13.37 8.90 9.26
CA ILE A 77 -12.00 8.55 8.89
C ILE A 77 -11.49 7.28 9.55
N ALA A 78 -11.76 7.08 10.85
CA ALA A 78 -11.34 5.88 11.57
C ALA A 78 -11.84 4.59 10.90
N PHE A 79 -13.08 4.59 10.40
CA PHE A 79 -13.64 3.43 9.71
C PHE A 79 -13.10 3.27 8.31
N ARG A 80 -12.89 4.39 7.60
CA ARG A 80 -12.29 4.35 6.27
C ARG A 80 -10.89 3.70 6.36
N ASP A 81 -10.07 4.19 7.27
CA ASP A 81 -8.64 3.91 7.28
C ASP A 81 -8.25 2.78 8.23
N ALA A 82 -9.15 2.28 9.08
CA ALA A 82 -8.86 1.19 10.03
C ALA A 82 -8.18 -0.01 9.36
N ILE A 83 -8.68 -0.40 8.20
CA ILE A 83 -8.16 -1.54 7.45
C ILE A 83 -6.73 -1.24 6.97
N ASP A 84 -6.50 -0.06 6.39
CA ASP A 84 -5.18 0.39 5.94
C ASP A 84 -4.20 0.54 7.11
N ALA A 85 -4.67 1.00 8.26
CA ALA A 85 -3.90 1.11 9.51
C ALA A 85 -3.48 -0.26 10.05
N LEU A 86 -4.39 -1.25 10.07
CA LEU A 86 -4.05 -2.62 10.45
C LEU A 86 -2.95 -3.19 9.56
N TYR A 87 -3.03 -2.92 8.26
CA TYR A 87 -2.01 -3.37 7.32
C TYR A 87 -0.67 -2.65 7.54
N ALA A 88 -0.67 -1.34 7.78
CA ALA A 88 0.57 -0.61 8.09
C ALA A 88 1.23 -1.10 9.40
N ILE A 89 0.44 -1.54 10.36
CA ILE A 89 0.94 -2.01 11.67
C ILE A 89 1.40 -3.46 11.60
N TYR A 90 0.62 -4.36 11.01
CA TYR A 90 0.86 -5.81 11.07
C TYR A 90 1.35 -6.40 9.75
N GLY A 91 1.20 -5.70 8.64
CA GLY A 91 1.63 -6.13 7.32
C GLY A 91 3.15 -6.14 7.15
N PRO A 92 3.64 -6.69 6.02
CA PRO A 92 5.03 -6.57 5.63
C PRO A 92 5.40 -5.09 5.38
N VAL A 93 6.69 -4.80 5.51
CA VAL A 93 7.22 -3.48 5.14
C VAL A 93 7.10 -3.33 3.63
N LEU A 94 6.27 -2.38 3.19
CA LEU A 94 6.10 -2.08 1.79
C LEU A 94 7.32 -1.30 1.29
N ARG A 95 7.81 -1.67 0.10
CA ARG A 95 8.80 -0.88 -0.61
C ARG A 95 8.11 0.08 -1.56
N GLN A 96 8.70 1.25 -1.76
CA GLN A 96 8.32 2.10 -2.88
C GLN A 96 9.07 1.63 -4.12
N ALA A 97 8.35 1.05 -5.08
CA ALA A 97 8.97 0.59 -6.32
C ALA A 97 9.44 1.79 -7.17
N PRO A 98 10.67 1.76 -7.72
CA PRO A 98 11.14 2.82 -8.61
C PRO A 98 10.24 2.95 -9.85
N ALA A 99 10.08 4.19 -10.35
CA ALA A 99 9.23 4.46 -11.52
C ALA A 99 9.58 3.63 -12.76
N GLN A 100 10.88 3.34 -12.98
CA GLN A 100 11.34 2.49 -14.08
C GLN A 100 10.84 1.04 -13.94
N GLU A 101 10.76 0.52 -12.72
CA GLU A 101 10.20 -0.81 -12.47
C GLU A 101 8.71 -0.83 -12.79
N LEU A 102 7.96 0.15 -12.28
CA LEU A 102 6.53 0.30 -12.55
C LEU A 102 6.24 0.40 -14.05
N ALA A 103 6.98 1.26 -14.77
CA ALA A 103 6.87 1.41 -16.22
C ALA A 103 7.21 0.12 -16.98
N GLY A 104 8.15 -0.68 -16.46
CA GLY A 104 8.49 -1.99 -17.02
C GLY A 104 7.35 -3.01 -16.92
N LEU A 105 6.53 -2.89 -15.86
CA LEU A 105 5.37 -3.76 -15.61
C LEU A 105 4.11 -3.30 -16.33
N ALA A 106 3.97 -2.01 -16.59
CA ALA A 106 2.79 -1.46 -17.24
C ALA A 106 2.56 -2.08 -18.65
N GLY A 107 1.31 -2.38 -18.97
CA GLY A 107 0.91 -2.91 -20.26
C GLY A 107 -0.21 -3.95 -20.20
N ARG A 108 -0.54 -4.51 -21.36
CA ARG A 108 -1.61 -5.50 -21.51
C ARG A 108 -1.07 -6.91 -21.39
N TYR A 109 -1.84 -7.77 -20.77
CA TYR A 109 -1.51 -9.17 -20.52
C TYR A 109 -2.62 -10.08 -21.01
N ARG A 110 -2.25 -11.27 -21.48
CA ARG A 110 -3.18 -12.30 -21.93
C ARG A 110 -3.04 -13.56 -21.08
N ARG A 111 -4.16 -14.00 -20.52
CA ARG A 111 -4.32 -15.26 -19.77
C ARG A 111 -4.39 -16.46 -20.73
N PRO A 112 -4.23 -17.71 -20.23
CA PRO A 112 -4.29 -18.90 -21.08
C PRO A 112 -5.69 -19.13 -21.68
N ASP A 113 -6.74 -18.62 -21.04
CA ASP A 113 -8.12 -18.67 -21.52
C ASP A 113 -8.45 -17.58 -22.57
N GLY A 114 -7.47 -16.77 -22.98
CA GLY A 114 -7.62 -15.71 -23.97
C GLY A 114 -8.13 -14.38 -23.42
N ARG A 115 -8.57 -14.30 -22.16
CA ARG A 115 -8.95 -13.03 -21.54
C ARG A 115 -7.74 -12.12 -21.38
N THR A 116 -7.97 -10.82 -21.46
CA THR A 116 -6.92 -9.81 -21.30
C THR A 116 -7.21 -8.89 -20.13
N PHE A 117 -6.15 -8.49 -19.44
CA PHE A 117 -6.18 -7.49 -18.39
C PHE A 117 -5.01 -6.52 -18.58
N GLU A 118 -4.97 -5.46 -17.80
CA GLU A 118 -3.93 -4.44 -17.89
C GLU A 118 -3.27 -4.20 -16.54
N LEU A 119 -1.96 -4.00 -16.55
CA LEU A 119 -1.28 -3.33 -15.44
C LEU A 119 -1.07 -1.87 -15.80
N ARG A 120 -1.58 -0.96 -14.96
CA ARG A 120 -1.44 0.50 -15.12
C ARG A 120 -0.61 1.09 -14.00
N THR A 121 0.02 2.22 -14.28
CA THR A 121 0.71 3.01 -13.25
C THR A 121 0.00 4.34 -13.10
N ASP A 122 -0.64 4.53 -11.94
CA ASP A 122 -1.37 5.75 -11.60
C ASP A 122 -0.78 6.33 -10.32
N ASP A 123 -0.36 7.60 -10.34
CA ASP A 123 0.21 8.30 -9.18
C ASP A 123 1.34 7.54 -8.46
N GLY A 124 2.19 6.84 -9.24
CA GLY A 124 3.29 6.04 -8.71
C GLY A 124 2.88 4.71 -8.07
N ARG A 125 1.64 4.25 -8.30
CA ARG A 125 1.11 2.97 -7.81
C ARG A 125 0.82 2.04 -8.98
N LEU A 126 1.07 0.75 -8.80
CA LEU A 126 0.72 -0.27 -9.79
C LEU A 126 -0.71 -0.72 -9.55
N ARG A 127 -1.54 -0.75 -10.60
CA ARG A 127 -2.91 -1.26 -10.54
C ARG A 127 -3.13 -2.36 -11.56
N MET A 128 -3.87 -3.38 -11.18
CA MET A 128 -4.33 -4.44 -12.08
C MET A 128 -5.80 -4.19 -12.43
N VAL A 129 -6.09 -4.11 -13.72
CA VAL A 129 -7.41 -3.69 -14.26
C VAL A 129 -8.02 -4.82 -15.08
N GLY A 130 -9.24 -5.22 -14.73
CA GLY A 130 -10.03 -6.20 -15.50
C GLY A 130 -9.50 -7.64 -15.44
N PHE A 131 -8.84 -8.04 -14.33
CA PHE A 131 -8.31 -9.41 -14.18
C PHE A 131 -9.41 -10.45 -13.91
N ASP A 132 -10.19 -10.27 -12.84
CA ASP A 132 -11.32 -11.14 -12.46
C ASP A 132 -12.63 -10.36 -12.23
N GLY A 133 -12.59 -9.04 -12.42
CA GLY A 133 -13.70 -8.12 -12.17
C GLY A 133 -14.32 -7.51 -13.43
N ALA A 134 -15.09 -6.44 -13.25
CA ALA A 134 -15.58 -5.63 -14.36
C ALA A 134 -14.40 -5.04 -15.17
N PRO A 135 -14.57 -4.69 -16.46
CA PRO A 135 -13.48 -4.20 -17.31
C PRO A 135 -12.73 -2.98 -16.75
N ASP A 136 -13.41 -2.17 -15.94
CA ASP A 136 -12.87 -0.95 -15.33
C ASP A 136 -12.50 -1.13 -13.85
N GLU A 137 -12.68 -2.33 -13.29
CA GLU A 137 -12.33 -2.60 -11.91
C GLU A 137 -10.81 -2.69 -11.76
N ALA A 138 -10.28 -1.84 -10.88
CA ALA A 138 -8.85 -1.68 -10.66
C ALA A 138 -8.49 -2.02 -9.22
N VAL A 139 -7.56 -2.95 -9.05
CA VAL A 139 -7.02 -3.33 -7.73
C VAL A 139 -5.57 -2.87 -7.60
N GLU A 140 -5.22 -2.27 -6.47
CA GLU A 140 -3.84 -1.82 -6.22
C GLU A 140 -2.96 -3.02 -5.89
N LEU A 141 -1.82 -3.12 -6.58
CA LEU A 141 -0.78 -4.10 -6.31
C LEU A 141 0.32 -3.46 -5.47
N LEU A 142 0.64 -4.11 -4.36
CA LEU A 142 1.64 -3.71 -3.39
C LEU A 142 2.84 -4.65 -3.47
N SER A 143 3.98 -4.22 -2.94
CA SER A 143 5.20 -5.02 -2.96
C SER A 143 6.04 -4.78 -1.71
N ALA A 144 6.61 -5.85 -1.16
CA ALA A 144 7.60 -5.81 -0.09
C ALA A 144 9.02 -6.16 -0.59
N GLN A 145 9.13 -6.70 -1.81
CA GLN A 145 10.37 -7.20 -2.39
C GLN A 145 10.30 -7.15 -3.92
N ASN A 146 11.44 -7.09 -4.60
CA ASN A 146 11.47 -7.01 -6.05
C ASN A 146 10.73 -8.19 -6.71
N ASP A 147 10.06 -7.92 -7.83
CA ASP A 147 9.37 -8.91 -8.67
C ASP A 147 8.27 -9.73 -7.98
N ALA A 148 7.90 -9.42 -6.73
CA ALA A 148 6.77 -10.02 -6.04
C ALA A 148 5.79 -8.93 -5.60
N TRP A 149 4.56 -9.08 -6.08
CA TRP A 149 3.46 -8.16 -5.88
C TRP A 149 2.28 -8.91 -5.30
N PHE A 150 1.38 -8.19 -4.63
CA PHE A 150 0.18 -8.78 -4.08
C PHE A 150 -0.91 -7.74 -3.93
N GLU A 151 -2.15 -8.19 -3.94
CA GLU A 151 -3.31 -7.38 -3.61
C GLU A 151 -3.49 -7.30 -2.09
N ARG A 152 -3.95 -6.16 -1.58
CA ARG A 152 -4.21 -6.04 -0.14
C ARG A 152 -5.49 -6.80 0.23
N TYR A 153 -5.44 -7.60 1.30
CA TYR A 153 -6.56 -8.36 1.88
C TYR A 153 -7.15 -9.49 1.03
N VAL A 154 -6.85 -9.53 -0.26
CA VAL A 154 -7.10 -10.69 -1.13
C VAL A 154 -5.79 -11.44 -1.27
N TRP A 155 -5.85 -12.77 -1.32
CA TRP A 155 -4.65 -13.59 -1.40
C TRP A 155 -4.16 -13.73 -2.86
N THR A 156 -4.29 -12.64 -3.64
CA THR A 156 -3.73 -12.54 -4.98
C THR A 156 -2.25 -12.21 -4.87
N ARG A 157 -1.39 -13.10 -5.38
CA ARG A 157 0.04 -12.87 -5.52
C ARG A 157 0.40 -12.84 -6.99
N VAL A 158 1.27 -11.91 -7.36
CA VAL A 158 1.75 -11.72 -8.72
C VAL A 158 3.27 -11.76 -8.69
N LYS A 159 3.84 -12.77 -9.34
CA LYS A 159 5.28 -12.91 -9.53
C LYS A 159 5.65 -12.51 -10.95
N VAL A 160 6.62 -11.62 -11.07
CA VAL A 160 7.14 -11.17 -12.36
C VAL A 160 8.06 -12.26 -12.92
N LEU A 161 7.77 -12.71 -14.14
CA LEU A 161 8.61 -13.68 -14.84
C LEU A 161 9.58 -12.92 -15.74
N ARG A 162 10.88 -13.23 -15.61
CA ARG A 162 11.95 -12.64 -16.42
C ARG A 162 12.76 -13.72 -17.13
N ALA A 163 13.15 -13.44 -18.37
CA ALA A 163 14.16 -14.20 -19.11
C ALA A 163 15.26 -13.24 -19.56
N GLN A 164 16.52 -13.55 -19.24
CA GLN A 164 17.68 -12.70 -19.58
C GLN A 164 17.53 -11.24 -19.10
N GLY A 165 16.91 -11.04 -17.93
CA GLY A 165 16.65 -9.71 -17.35
C GLY A 165 15.41 -8.99 -17.92
N VAL A 166 14.83 -9.48 -19.01
CA VAL A 166 13.64 -8.92 -19.65
C VAL A 166 12.39 -9.57 -19.10
N MET A 167 11.38 -8.76 -18.75
CA MET A 167 10.07 -9.28 -18.34
C MET A 167 9.39 -10.00 -19.51
N THR A 168 8.98 -11.24 -19.29
CA THR A 168 8.29 -12.09 -20.28
C THR A 168 6.83 -12.35 -19.93
N GLY A 169 6.45 -12.21 -18.66
CA GLY A 169 5.08 -12.45 -18.22
C GLY A 169 4.91 -12.33 -16.72
N LEU A 170 3.79 -12.85 -16.25
CA LEU A 170 3.37 -12.88 -14.86
C LEU A 170 2.94 -14.30 -14.49
N ASP A 171 3.25 -14.73 -13.27
CA ASP A 171 2.65 -15.88 -12.61
C ASP A 171 1.77 -15.36 -11.49
N ILE A 172 0.47 -15.60 -11.60
CA ILE A 172 -0.56 -15.07 -10.71
C ILE A 172 -1.15 -16.23 -9.91
N SER A 173 -1.01 -16.18 -8.60
CA SER A 173 -1.60 -17.14 -7.68
C SER A 173 -2.77 -16.48 -6.96
N LEU A 174 -3.93 -17.10 -7.03
CA LEU A 174 -5.10 -16.75 -6.23
C LEU A 174 -5.20 -17.83 -5.15
N GLU A 175 -4.96 -17.46 -3.89
CA GLU A 175 -5.26 -18.37 -2.79
C GLU A 175 -6.71 -18.10 -2.36
N ASP A 176 -7.60 -19.09 -2.49
CA ASP A 176 -8.96 -18.91 -1.98
C ASP A 176 -8.91 -18.78 -0.46
N THR A 177 -9.69 -17.85 0.10
CA THR A 177 -9.91 -17.86 1.55
C THR A 177 -10.67 -19.15 1.84
N PRO A 178 -10.08 -20.13 2.57
CA PRO A 178 -10.80 -21.35 2.84
C PRO A 178 -12.06 -20.98 3.62
N GLY A 179 -13.21 -21.44 3.13
CA GLY A 179 -14.43 -21.41 3.94
C GLY A 179 -14.18 -22.14 5.27
N PRO A 180 -15.06 -22.01 6.28
CA PRO A 180 -14.83 -22.55 7.63
C PRO A 180 -14.45 -24.03 7.70
N ASN A 181 -14.67 -24.81 6.63
CA ASN A 181 -14.27 -26.22 6.50
C ASN A 181 -13.57 -26.56 5.15
N GLY A 182 -13.09 -25.57 4.40
CA GLY A 182 -12.57 -25.77 3.03
C GLY A 182 -11.07 -26.08 3.00
N ALA A 183 -10.67 -27.04 2.16
CA ALA A 183 -9.27 -27.14 1.76
C ALA A 183 -8.88 -25.89 0.97
N ARG A 184 -7.66 -25.37 1.16
CA ARG A 184 -7.13 -24.30 0.31
C ARG A 184 -7.06 -24.80 -1.13
N GLN A 185 -7.60 -24.03 -2.05
CA GLN A 185 -7.37 -24.21 -3.48
C GLN A 185 -6.46 -23.06 -3.94
N ASP A 186 -5.33 -23.44 -4.50
CA ASP A 186 -4.40 -22.49 -5.10
C ASP A 186 -4.66 -22.51 -6.61
N HIS A 187 -5.25 -21.43 -7.13
CA HIS A 187 -5.45 -21.25 -8.55
C HIS A 187 -4.26 -20.49 -9.14
N HIS A 188 -3.52 -21.14 -10.03
CA HIS A 188 -2.38 -20.53 -10.71
C HIS A 188 -2.75 -20.17 -12.16
N VAL A 189 -2.49 -18.92 -12.53
CA VAL A 189 -2.69 -18.38 -13.88
C VAL A 189 -1.40 -17.73 -14.34
N THR A 190 -0.83 -18.24 -15.44
CA THR A 190 0.29 -17.56 -16.11
C THR A 190 -0.23 -16.61 -17.16
N ALA A 191 0.27 -15.38 -17.20
CA ALA A 191 -0.12 -14.37 -18.18
C ALA A 191 1.09 -13.91 -18.99
N GLN A 192 0.92 -13.81 -20.31
CA GLN A 192 1.96 -13.32 -21.21
C GLN A 192 1.76 -11.84 -21.49
N ARG A 193 2.86 -11.08 -21.51
CA ARG A 193 2.81 -9.67 -21.91
C ARG A 193 2.50 -9.58 -23.40
N LEU A 194 1.51 -8.76 -23.75
CA LEU A 194 1.20 -8.45 -25.14
C LEU A 194 2.13 -7.34 -25.64
N PRO A 195 2.47 -7.33 -26.93
CA PRO A 195 3.21 -6.21 -27.53
C PRO A 195 2.42 -4.91 -27.37
N ALA A 196 3.13 -3.79 -27.23
CA ALA A 196 2.50 -2.47 -27.24
C ALA A 196 1.70 -2.31 -28.54
N ALA A 197 0.50 -1.74 -28.47
CA ALA A 197 -0.25 -1.39 -29.66
C ALA A 197 0.56 -0.32 -30.42
N GLY A 198 0.99 -0.65 -31.63
CA GLY A 198 1.70 0.27 -32.53
C GLY A 198 0.76 1.25 -33.21
#